data_AF-X1L9V9-F1
#
_entry.id   AF-X1L9V9-F1
#
_cell.length_a   1.000
_cell.length_b   1.000
_cell.length_c   1.000
_cell.angle_alpha   90.00
_cell.angle_beta   90.00
_cell.angle_gamma   90.00
#
_symmetry.space_group_name_H-M   'P 1'
#
loop_
_entity.id
_entity.type
_entity.pdbx_description
1 polymer ?
#
loop_
_entity_poly.entity_id
_entity_poly.type
_entity_poly.pdbx_seq_one_letter_code
_entity_poly.pdbx_strand_id
1 'polypeptide(L)'
;MIYGCPDDTNFSKMIRFIKRKGFFITFGSGNNLIQPIYIEDVADSIVNVLDNKKTYQKIYNIAGKDPLKYNEMLDIVRNKLKKKFKVIKIPIKLSILLISIYSKIFKNPSLTPDQIERMAINKSYPYDKAREDFNFSPVSFEDGIEKLIKELEA
;
A
#
# COMPACT_ATOMS: atom_id res chain seq x y z
N MET A 1 -4.98 0.56 -1.03
CA MET A 1 -4.20 0.35 0.21
C MET A 1 -3.91 1.72 0.75
N ILE A 2 -4.47 2.06 1.91
CA ILE A 2 -4.34 3.39 2.53
C ILE A 2 -3.10 3.38 3.43
N TYR A 3 -2.33 4.46 3.42
CA TYR A 3 -1.12 4.62 4.23
C TYR A 3 -0.90 6.09 4.62
N GLY A 4 0.05 6.35 5.52
CA GLY A 4 0.35 7.72 5.97
C GLY A 4 -0.05 8.00 7.41
N CYS A 5 -0.26 6.96 8.22
CA CYS A 5 -0.47 7.08 9.66
C CYS A 5 0.56 6.18 10.36
N PRO A 6 1.24 6.62 11.44
CA PRO A 6 2.26 5.82 12.12
C PRO A 6 1.80 4.44 12.59
N ASP A 7 0.49 4.27 12.82
CA ASP A 7 -0.12 3.02 13.29
C ASP A 7 -0.75 2.19 12.17
N ASP A 8 -0.55 2.56 10.91
CA ASP A 8 -1.05 1.79 9.78
C ASP A 8 -0.42 0.39 9.71
N THR A 9 -1.24 -0.61 9.41
CA THR A 9 -0.81 -2.01 9.39
C THR A 9 -0.05 -2.40 8.12
N ASN A 10 0.16 -1.47 7.18
CA ASN A 10 0.79 -1.69 5.89
C ASN A 10 2.22 -1.13 5.89
N PHE A 11 2.40 0.15 5.53
CA PHE A 11 3.70 0.76 5.29
C PHE A 11 4.42 1.09 6.58
N SER A 12 3.74 1.58 7.62
CA SER A 12 4.38 1.80 8.92
C SER A 12 4.94 0.52 9.52
N LYS A 13 4.15 -0.56 9.49
CA LYS A 13 4.61 -1.89 9.91
C LYS A 13 5.80 -2.39 9.07
N MET A 14 5.76 -2.21 7.76
CA MET A 14 6.86 -2.55 6.85
C MET A 14 8.14 -1.76 7.19
N ILE A 15 8.04 -0.43 7.32
CA ILE A 15 9.18 0.44 7.63
C ILE A 15 9.79 0.06 8.97
N ARG A 16 8.97 -0.12 10.02
CA ARG A 16 9.45 -0.56 11.35
C ARG A 16 10.14 -1.93 11.27
N PHE A 17 9.59 -2.86 10.50
CA PHE A 17 10.20 -4.18 10.28
C PHE A 17 11.56 -4.07 9.58
N ILE A 18 11.64 -3.31 8.48
CA ILE A 18 12.88 -3.09 7.73
C ILE A 18 13.93 -2.42 8.60
N LYS A 19 13.56 -1.36 9.35
CA LYS A 19 14.45 -0.66 10.27
C LYS A 19 15.04 -1.63 11.31
N ARG A 20 14.21 -2.52 11.88
CA ARG A 20 14.60 -3.48 12.92
C ARG A 20 15.37 -4.70 12.41
N LYS A 21 14.99 -5.25 11.25
CA LYS A 21 15.49 -6.56 10.77
C LYS A 21 16.53 -6.45 9.65
N GLY A 22 16.58 -5.35 8.90
CA GLY A 22 17.51 -5.16 7.79
C GLY A 22 17.19 -5.99 6.53
N PHE A 23 16.04 -6.66 6.50
CA PHE A 23 15.51 -7.35 5.33
C PHE A 23 13.99 -7.20 5.27
N PHE A 24 13.41 -7.53 4.13
CA PHE A 24 11.97 -7.60 3.92
C PHE A 24 11.61 -8.87 3.13
N ILE A 25 10.48 -9.49 3.48
CA ILE A 25 9.98 -10.68 2.78
C ILE A 25 8.85 -10.23 1.86
N THR A 26 8.91 -10.60 0.58
CA THR A 26 7.83 -10.41 -0.38
C THR A 26 7.41 -11.75 -0.98
N PHE A 27 6.14 -11.82 -1.38
CA PHE A 27 5.53 -13.02 -1.93
C PHE A 27 5.34 -12.85 -3.44
N GLY A 28 5.85 -13.81 -4.21
CA GLY A 28 5.88 -13.77 -5.66
C GLY A 28 7.03 -12.96 -6.26
N SER A 29 6.91 -12.64 -7.55
CA SER A 29 7.96 -11.95 -8.31
C SER A 29 8.10 -10.46 -7.97
N GLY A 30 7.06 -9.86 -7.39
CA GLY A 30 6.94 -8.42 -7.16
C GLY A 30 6.62 -7.60 -8.42
N ASN A 31 6.19 -8.26 -9.50
CA ASN A 31 5.77 -7.59 -10.74
C ASN A 31 4.28 -7.20 -10.75
N ASN A 32 3.54 -7.60 -9.72
CA ASN A 32 2.17 -7.19 -9.50
C ASN A 32 2.11 -5.67 -9.26
N LEU A 33 1.08 -5.03 -9.81
CA LEU A 33 0.83 -3.61 -9.62
C LEU A 33 0.14 -3.34 -8.28
N ILE A 34 0.56 -2.26 -7.64
CA ILE A 34 -0.08 -1.66 -6.47
C ILE A 34 -0.24 -0.16 -6.69
N GLN A 35 -1.31 0.41 -6.15
CA GLN A 35 -1.58 1.84 -6.23
C GLN A 35 -1.93 2.37 -4.83
N PRO A 36 -0.93 2.50 -3.93
CA PRO A 36 -1.14 2.97 -2.57
C PRO A 36 -1.62 4.43 -2.56
N ILE A 37 -2.58 4.74 -1.70
CA ILE A 37 -3.13 6.10 -1.54
C ILE A 37 -2.80 6.64 -0.16
N TYR A 38 -2.38 7.91 -0.11
CA TYR A 38 -2.06 8.59 1.12
C TYR A 38 -3.36 8.99 1.86
N ILE A 39 -3.35 8.91 3.19
CA ILE A 39 -4.56 9.04 4.01
C ILE A 39 -5.23 10.42 3.91
N GLU A 40 -4.43 11.49 3.80
CA GLU A 40 -4.96 12.84 3.61
C GLU A 40 -5.74 12.96 2.28
N ASP A 41 -5.25 12.36 1.19
CA ASP A 41 -5.97 12.39 -0.10
C ASP A 41 -7.35 11.71 -0.01
N VAL A 42 -7.46 10.66 0.82
CA VAL A 42 -8.76 9.99 1.09
C VAL A 42 -9.68 10.91 1.88
N ALA A 43 -9.16 11.56 2.92
CA ALA A 43 -9.93 12.50 3.73
C ALA A 43 -10.41 13.70 2.89
N ASP A 44 -9.53 14.31 2.11
CA ASP A 44 -9.84 15.41 1.21
C ASP A 44 -10.88 15.01 0.17
N SER A 45 -10.79 13.78 -0.36
CA SER A 45 -11.80 13.26 -1.28
C SER A 45 -13.18 13.21 -0.65
N ILE A 46 -13.29 12.81 0.62
CA ILE A 46 -14.57 12.81 1.35
C ILE A 46 -15.08 14.24 1.50
N VAL A 47 -14.24 15.17 1.95
CA VAL A 47 -14.63 16.58 2.14
C VAL A 47 -15.10 17.21 0.82
N ASN A 48 -14.37 16.97 -0.27
CA ASN A 48 -14.65 17.55 -1.59
C ASN A 48 -15.96 17.07 -2.22
N VAL A 49 -16.53 15.94 -1.77
CA VAL A 49 -17.79 15.42 -2.32
C VAL A 49 -19.02 15.81 -1.52
N LEU A 50 -18.89 16.23 -0.24
CA LEU A 50 -20.03 16.44 0.67
C LEU A 50 -21.10 17.40 0.10
N ASP A 51 -20.67 18.58 -0.34
CA ASP A 51 -21.58 19.63 -0.85
C ASP A 51 -21.50 19.79 -2.38
N ASN A 52 -20.81 18.88 -3.07
CA ASN A 52 -20.65 18.94 -4.51
C ASN A 52 -21.78 18.19 -5.21
N LYS A 53 -22.82 18.91 -5.64
CA LYS A 53 -23.97 18.31 -6.36
C LYS A 53 -23.58 17.49 -7.60
N LYS A 54 -22.41 17.74 -8.22
CA LYS A 54 -21.93 16.92 -9.35
C LYS A 54 -21.64 15.48 -8.95
N THR A 55 -21.40 15.19 -7.67
CA THR A 55 -20.96 13.87 -7.18
C THR A 55 -22.12 12.99 -6.71
N TYR A 56 -23.33 13.55 -6.63
CA TYR A 56 -24.50 12.86 -6.09
C TYR A 56 -24.86 11.63 -6.93
N GLN A 57 -25.14 10.52 -6.25
CA GLN A 57 -25.50 9.22 -6.85
C GLN A 57 -24.42 8.65 -7.80
N LYS A 58 -23.16 9.08 -7.65
CA LYS A 58 -22.03 8.55 -8.41
C LYS A 58 -21.09 7.72 -7.54
N ILE A 59 -20.40 6.79 -8.18
CA ILE A 59 -19.39 5.93 -7.57
C ILE A 59 -18.04 6.31 -8.15
N TYR A 60 -17.05 6.52 -7.28
CA TYR A 60 -15.70 6.93 -7.65
C TYR A 60 -14.67 5.94 -7.13
N ASN A 61 -13.66 5.68 -7.94
CA ASN A 61 -12.43 5.07 -7.45
C ASN A 61 -11.55 6.16 -6.86
N ILE A 62 -11.07 5.93 -5.65
CA ILE A 62 -10.09 6.78 -4.97
C ILE A 62 -8.81 5.95 -4.82
N ALA A 63 -7.80 6.30 -5.62
CA ALA A 63 -6.56 5.56 -5.73
C ALA A 63 -5.36 6.50 -5.75
N GLY A 64 -4.18 5.97 -5.44
CA GLY A 64 -2.94 6.74 -5.47
C GLY A 64 -2.59 7.25 -6.87
N LYS A 65 -1.69 8.22 -6.94
CA LYS A 65 -1.35 8.92 -8.18
C LYS A 65 -1.00 7.98 -9.35
N ASP A 66 -0.03 7.10 -9.14
CA ASP A 66 0.47 6.21 -10.18
C ASP A 66 0.46 4.75 -9.69
N PRO A 67 0.03 3.78 -10.54
CA PRO A 67 0.26 2.38 -10.27
C PRO A 67 1.76 2.05 -10.39
N LEU A 68 2.27 1.30 -9.43
CA LEU A 68 3.68 0.92 -9.32
C LEU A 68 3.80 -0.60 -9.27
N LYS A 69 4.86 -1.15 -9.85
CA LYS A 69 5.22 -2.54 -9.52
C LYS A 69 5.63 -2.62 -8.05
N TYR A 70 5.33 -3.73 -7.39
CA TYR A 70 5.72 -3.93 -6.00
C TYR A 70 7.23 -3.78 -5.78
N ASN A 71 8.06 -4.24 -6.73
CA ASN A 71 9.51 -4.04 -6.69
C ASN A 71 9.90 -2.56 -6.76
N GLU A 72 9.26 -1.77 -7.63
CA GLU A 72 9.53 -0.32 -7.77
C GLU A 72 9.16 0.42 -6.46
N MET A 73 8.05 0.03 -5.83
CA MET A 73 7.68 0.55 -4.51
C MET A 73 8.76 0.27 -3.45
N LEU A 74 9.31 -0.95 -3.40
CA LEU A 74 10.38 -1.30 -2.45
C LEU A 74 11.66 -0.49 -2.72
N ASP A 75 11.94 -0.17 -3.99
CA ASP A 75 13.09 0.64 -4.38
C ASP A 75 12.91 2.10 -3.93
N ILE A 76 11.72 2.67 -4.09
CA ILE A 76 11.36 4.00 -3.56
C ILE A 76 11.54 4.03 -2.03
N VAL A 77 11.01 3.02 -1.33
CA VAL A 77 11.17 2.90 0.14
C VAL A 77 12.65 2.82 0.53
N ARG A 78 13.46 2.06 -0.20
CA ARG A 78 14.91 1.95 0.05
C ARG A 78 15.62 3.30 -0.08
N ASN A 79 15.27 4.06 -1.12
CA ASN A 79 15.84 5.37 -1.38
C ASN A 79 15.44 6.38 -0.31
N LYS A 80 14.14 6.45 0.03
CA LYS A 80 13.64 7.40 1.05
C LYS A 80 14.10 7.09 2.46
N LEU A 81 14.22 5.81 2.83
CA LEU A 81 14.80 5.41 4.11
C LEU A 81 16.32 5.61 4.19
N LYS A 82 16.98 5.89 3.06
CA LYS A 82 18.45 5.93 2.93
C LYS A 82 19.13 4.69 3.55
N LYS A 83 18.46 3.53 3.46
CA LYS A 83 18.88 2.28 4.12
C LYS A 83 18.84 1.13 3.14
N LYS A 84 19.96 0.43 2.99
CA LYS A 84 20.01 -0.83 2.25
C LYS A 84 19.33 -1.93 3.06
N PHE A 85 18.45 -2.69 2.43
CA PHE A 85 17.85 -3.90 2.99
C PHE A 85 17.71 -4.99 1.92
N LYS A 86 17.84 -6.25 2.33
CA LYS A 86 17.67 -7.40 1.42
C LYS A 86 16.18 -7.69 1.21
N VAL A 87 15.78 -7.99 -0.02
CA VAL A 87 14.42 -8.43 -0.35
C VAL A 87 14.45 -9.94 -0.59
N ILE A 88 13.79 -10.70 0.26
CA ILE A 88 13.66 -12.16 0.15
C ILE A 88 12.34 -12.44 -0.57
N LYS A 89 12.42 -13.03 -1.76
CA LYS A 89 11.24 -13.39 -2.56
C LYS A 89 10.86 -14.84 -2.32
N ILE A 90 9.64 -15.09 -1.88
CA ILE A 90 9.11 -16.45 -1.69
C ILE A 90 8.10 -16.73 -2.82
N PRO A 91 8.22 -17.84 -3.57
CA PRO A 91 7.22 -18.20 -4.58
C PRO A 91 5.81 -18.26 -4.00
N ILE A 92 4.80 -17.85 -4.77
CA ILE A 92 3.40 -17.75 -4.29
C ILE A 92 2.89 -19.10 -3.76
N LYS A 93 3.11 -20.19 -4.52
CA LYS A 93 2.66 -21.54 -4.11
C LYS A 93 3.26 -21.97 -2.77
N LEU A 94 4.55 -21.72 -2.57
CA LEU A 94 5.24 -22.01 -1.31
C LEU A 94 4.72 -21.11 -0.18
N SER A 95 4.46 -19.84 -0.47
CA SER A 95 3.90 -18.88 0.48
C SER A 95 2.53 -19.31 0.98
N ILE A 96 1.64 -19.72 0.07
CA ILE A 96 0.29 -20.23 0.40
C ILE A 96 0.39 -21.46 1.30
N LEU A 97 1.28 -22.41 0.98
CA LEU A 97 1.48 -23.61 1.79
C LEU A 97 1.95 -23.26 3.22
N LEU A 98 3.00 -22.44 3.34
CA LEU A 98 3.55 -22.04 4.63
C LEU A 98 2.53 -21.27 5.48
N ILE A 99 1.77 -20.36 4.85
CA ILE A 99 0.75 -19.58 5.54
C ILE A 99 -0.47 -20.43 5.90
N SER A 100 -0.84 -21.43 5.08
CA SER A 100 -1.92 -22.37 5.44
C SER A 100 -1.59 -23.16 6.71
N ILE A 101 -0.35 -23.63 6.83
CA ILE A 101 0.12 -24.31 8.06
C ILE A 101 0.11 -23.35 9.24
N TYR A 102 0.65 -22.13 9.06
CA TYR A 102 0.63 -21.08 10.09
C TYR A 102 -0.80 -20.74 10.56
N SER A 103 -1.74 -20.55 9.64
CA SER A 103 -3.13 -20.21 9.98
C SER A 103 -3.87 -21.33 10.71
N LYS A 104 -3.47 -22.60 10.55
CA LYS A 104 -4.03 -23.72 11.32
C LYS A 104 -3.51 -23.81 12.75
N ILE A 105 -2.29 -23.34 13.00
CA ILE A 105 -1.63 -23.42 14.30
C ILE A 105 -2.03 -22.24 15.21
N PHE A 106 -2.20 -21.05 14.64
CA PHE A 106 -2.46 -19.83 15.41
C PHE A 106 -3.94 -19.44 15.39
N LYS A 107 -4.52 -19.15 16.57
CA LYS A 107 -5.94 -18.76 16.71
C LYS A 107 -6.30 -17.46 15.98
N ASN A 108 -5.37 -16.51 15.91
CA ASN A 108 -5.53 -15.21 15.23
C ASN A 108 -4.34 -14.96 14.31
N PRO A 109 -4.29 -15.58 13.12
CA PRO A 109 -3.15 -15.43 12.22
C PRO A 109 -3.10 -14.02 11.66
N SER A 110 -1.94 -13.38 11.72
CA SER A 110 -1.73 -12.04 11.16
C SER A 110 -1.71 -12.01 9.63
N LEU A 111 -1.62 -13.19 9.00
CA LEU A 111 -1.57 -13.38 7.57
C LEU A 111 -2.32 -14.67 7.22
N THR A 112 -3.14 -14.61 6.17
CA THR A 112 -3.99 -15.72 5.69
C THR A 112 -3.62 -16.09 4.25
N PRO A 113 -3.91 -17.31 3.79
CA PRO A 113 -3.66 -17.71 2.41
C PRO A 113 -4.34 -16.77 1.39
N ASP A 114 -5.58 -16.37 1.65
CA ASP A 114 -6.33 -15.44 0.80
C ASP A 114 -5.65 -14.08 0.69
N GLN A 115 -5.00 -13.61 1.75
CA GLN A 115 -4.23 -12.36 1.69
C GLN A 115 -3.01 -12.51 0.76
N ILE A 116 -2.34 -13.66 0.74
CA ILE A 116 -1.22 -13.93 -0.19
C ILE A 116 -1.72 -13.91 -1.64
N GLU A 117 -2.85 -14.56 -1.92
CA GLU A 117 -3.44 -14.56 -3.26
C GLU A 117 -3.83 -13.15 -3.70
N ARG A 118 -4.49 -12.40 -2.81
CA ARG A 118 -4.83 -11.00 -3.05
C ARG A 118 -3.60 -10.13 -3.32
N MET A 119 -2.45 -10.41 -2.72
CA MET A 119 -1.22 -9.66 -2.98
C MET A 119 -0.77 -9.80 -4.45
N ALA A 120 -0.96 -10.97 -5.07
CA ALA A 120 -0.57 -11.23 -6.45
C ALA A 120 -1.43 -10.51 -7.50
N ILE A 121 -2.64 -10.07 -7.13
CA ILE A 121 -3.56 -9.37 -8.03
C ILE A 121 -3.09 -7.94 -8.29
N ASN A 122 -3.08 -7.53 -9.56
CA ASN A 122 -2.83 -6.16 -10.00
C ASN A 122 -3.91 -5.22 -9.45
N LYS A 123 -3.49 -4.22 -8.67
CA LYS A 123 -4.36 -3.18 -8.10
C LYS A 123 -4.01 -1.87 -8.77
N SER A 124 -4.61 -1.65 -9.94
CA SER A 124 -4.55 -0.42 -10.69
C SER A 124 -5.98 -0.02 -11.04
N TYR A 125 -6.37 1.18 -10.65
CA TYR A 125 -7.72 1.69 -10.76
C TYR A 125 -7.68 3.10 -11.36
N PRO A 126 -8.42 3.34 -12.45
CA PRO A 126 -8.56 4.69 -12.99
C PRO A 126 -9.42 5.54 -12.05
N TYR A 127 -9.05 6.80 -11.89
CA TYR A 127 -9.75 7.79 -11.06
C TYR A 127 -10.12 9.05 -11.85
N ASP A 128 -10.20 8.98 -13.18
CA ASP A 128 -10.47 10.12 -14.06
C ASP A 128 -11.76 10.86 -13.69
N LYS A 129 -12.83 10.11 -13.37
CA LYS A 129 -14.11 10.70 -12.91
C LYS A 129 -13.95 11.55 -11.65
N ALA A 130 -13.11 11.11 -10.71
CA ALA A 130 -12.85 11.85 -9.47
C ALA A 130 -12.07 13.14 -9.77
N ARG A 131 -11.10 13.03 -10.67
CA ARG A 131 -10.32 14.18 -11.15
C ARG A 131 -11.20 15.22 -11.85
N GLU A 132 -12.11 14.78 -12.71
CA GLU A 132 -13.02 15.64 -13.47
C GLU A 132 -14.10 16.30 -12.59
N ASP A 133 -14.73 15.54 -11.69
CA ASP A 133 -15.90 16.03 -10.95
C ASP A 133 -15.55 16.87 -9.71
N PHE A 134 -14.41 16.61 -9.06
CA PHE A 134 -14.00 17.31 -7.83
C PHE A 134 -12.49 17.59 -7.73
N ASN A 135 -11.79 17.66 -8.86
CA ASN A 135 -10.36 18.00 -8.91
C ASN A 135 -9.46 17.09 -8.06
N PHE A 136 -9.82 15.81 -7.93
CA PHE A 136 -9.01 14.84 -7.22
C PHE A 136 -7.59 14.77 -7.80
N SER A 137 -6.59 15.06 -6.98
CA SER A 137 -5.17 15.11 -7.36
C SER A 137 -4.30 14.53 -6.24
N PRO A 138 -4.20 13.19 -6.14
CA PRO A 138 -3.49 12.54 -5.04
C PRO A 138 -1.99 12.82 -5.08
N VAL A 139 -1.35 12.82 -3.90
CA VAL A 139 0.10 12.95 -3.80
C VAL A 139 0.82 11.74 -4.39
N SER A 140 2.06 11.93 -4.84
CA SER A 140 2.85 10.81 -5.33
C SER A 140 3.17 9.84 -4.18
N PHE A 141 3.36 8.56 -4.50
CA PHE A 141 3.76 7.59 -3.48
C PHE A 141 5.08 7.99 -2.81
N GLU A 142 6.01 8.54 -3.61
CA GLU A 142 7.32 9.00 -3.17
C GLU A 142 7.23 10.13 -2.13
N ASP A 143 6.35 11.11 -2.33
CA ASP A 143 6.17 12.21 -1.39
C ASP A 143 5.43 11.74 -0.13
N GLY A 144 4.36 10.95 -0.30
CA GLY A 144 3.59 10.45 0.84
C GLY A 144 4.40 9.51 1.74
N ILE A 145 5.27 8.66 1.17
CA ILE A 145 6.11 7.77 1.98
C ILE A 145 7.20 8.55 2.73
N GLU A 146 7.70 9.65 2.15
CA GLU A 146 8.62 10.55 2.83
C GLU A 146 7.97 11.21 4.05
N LYS A 147 6.72 11.70 3.92
CA LYS A 147 5.94 12.21 5.05
C LYS A 147 5.83 11.18 6.16
N LEU A 148 5.41 9.96 5.83
CA LEU A 148 5.27 8.87 6.82
C LEU A 148 6.60 8.53 7.51
N ILE A 149 7.71 8.49 6.78
CA ILE A 149 9.03 8.22 7.36
C ILE A 149 9.40 9.30 8.38
N LYS A 150 9.16 10.58 8.08
CA LYS A 150 9.40 11.69 9.00
C LYS A 150 8.54 11.58 10.25
N GLU A 151 7.26 11.25 10.11
CA GLU A 151 6.38 11.03 11.27
C GLU A 151 6.81 9.86 12.15
N LEU A 152 7.36 8.79 11.57
CA LEU A 152 7.90 7.65 12.33
C LEU A 152 9.23 7.95 13.03
N GLU A 153 9.84 9.10 12.76
CA GLU A 153 11.11 9.57 13.35
C GLU A 153 10.92 10.72 14.35
N ALA A 154 9.73 11.32 14.39
CA ALA A 154 9.31 12.31 15.38
C ALA A 154 8.95 11.64 16.72
#